data_AF-W2EHS1-F1
#
_entry.id   AF-W2EHS1-F1
#
_cell.length_a   1.000
_cell.length_b   1.000
_cell.length_c   1.000
_cell.angle_alpha   90.00
_cell.angle_beta   90.00
_cell.angle_gamma   90.00
#
_symmetry.space_group_name_H-M   'P 1'
#
loop_
_entity.id
_entity.type
_entity.pdbx_description
1 polymer ?
#
loop_
_entity_poly.entity_id
_entity_poly.type
_entity_poly.pdbx_seq_one_letter_code
_entity_poly.pdbx_strand_id
1 'polypeptide(L)'
;MTERLDQPRELTVRLRPYYDPEAFGRLSERIARFLGTARFIVYMTVVVGLWLLWNTFAPYQFDPYPFIFLTLMLSLQASYAAPLILLAQNRQADRDRVQYEQDRMTAERNQAEIEYLTREIASLRLALGEVATRDYIRSELQRLHDDLTGRPA
;
A
#
# COMPACT_ATOMS: atom_id res chain seq x y z
N MET A 1 -57.24 -28.64 -17.59
CA MET A 1 -57.31 -27.29 -17.00
C MET A 1 -56.49 -27.34 -15.71
N THR A 2 -55.16 -27.21 -15.82
CA THR A 2 -54.22 -27.34 -14.68
C THR A 2 -53.54 -25.99 -14.50
N GLU A 3 -54.06 -25.23 -13.55
CA GLU A 3 -53.55 -23.92 -13.14
C GLU A 3 -52.32 -24.15 -12.26
N ARG A 4 -51.11 -23.96 -12.83
CA ARG A 4 -49.86 -23.99 -12.07
C ARG A 4 -49.65 -22.63 -11.38
N LEU A 5 -50.23 -22.52 -10.18
CA LEU A 5 -49.98 -21.46 -9.22
C LEU A 5 -48.92 -21.90 -8.21
N ASP A 6 -47.67 -22.06 -8.65
CA ASP A 6 -46.59 -22.33 -7.70
C ASP A 6 -45.24 -21.81 -8.20
N GLN A 7 -45.13 -20.49 -8.29
CA GLN A 7 -43.82 -19.85 -8.31
C GLN A 7 -43.89 -18.61 -7.42
N PRO A 8 -43.33 -18.66 -6.19
CA PRO A 8 -43.20 -17.44 -5.40
C PRO A 8 -42.31 -16.48 -6.18
N ARG A 9 -42.88 -15.35 -6.62
CA ARG A 9 -42.12 -14.21 -7.12
C ARG A 9 -41.30 -13.68 -5.96
N GLU A 10 -40.05 -14.11 -5.87
CA GLU A 10 -39.06 -13.50 -5.01
C GLU A 10 -38.74 -12.11 -5.56
N LEU A 11 -39.54 -11.12 -5.18
CA LEU A 11 -39.22 -9.70 -5.31
C LEU A 11 -38.08 -9.39 -4.34
N THR A 12 -36.89 -9.90 -4.65
CA THR A 12 -35.66 -9.46 -4.00
C THR A 12 -35.37 -8.06 -4.51
N VAL A 13 -36.00 -7.06 -3.90
CA VAL A 13 -35.59 -5.67 -4.02
C VAL A 13 -34.22 -5.57 -3.36
N ARG A 14 -33.17 -5.87 -4.13
CA ARG A 14 -31.79 -5.57 -3.77
C ARG A 14 -31.63 -4.05 -3.85
N LEU A 15 -32.05 -3.36 -2.79
CA LEU A 15 -31.55 -2.04 -2.44
C LEU A 15 -30.07 -2.21 -2.10
N ARG A 16 -29.23 -2.35 -3.12
CA ARG A 16 -27.81 -2.04 -2.99
C ARG A 16 -27.73 -0.52 -3.05
N PRO A 17 -27.51 0.19 -1.93
CA PRO A 17 -27.08 1.58 -2.04
C PRO A 17 -25.82 1.57 -2.91
N TYR A 18 -25.89 2.24 -4.06
CA TYR A 18 -24.75 2.46 -4.94
C TYR A 18 -23.83 3.44 -4.22
N TYR A 19 -22.98 2.90 -3.35
CA TYR A 19 -21.95 3.66 -2.66
C TYR A 19 -20.86 3.93 -3.68
N ASP A 20 -20.71 5.17 -4.12
CA ASP A 20 -19.71 5.56 -5.12
C ASP A 20 -18.32 5.57 -4.45
N PRO A 21 -17.48 4.54 -4.67
CA PRO A 21 -16.23 4.38 -3.94
C PRO A 21 -15.21 5.47 -4.31
N GLU A 22 -15.37 6.13 -5.46
CA GLU A 22 -14.47 7.17 -5.95
C GLU A 22 -14.69 8.51 -5.23
N ALA A 23 -15.95 8.87 -4.96
CA ALA A 23 -16.29 10.07 -4.20
C ALA A 23 -15.85 9.94 -2.74
N PHE A 24 -16.12 8.78 -2.14
CA PHE A 24 -15.67 8.45 -0.79
C PHE A 24 -14.15 8.39 -0.70
N GLY A 25 -13.50 7.82 -1.71
CA GLY A 25 -12.05 7.71 -1.74
C GLY A 25 -11.32 9.06 -1.74
N ARG A 26 -11.84 10.03 -2.49
CA ARG A 26 -11.30 11.41 -2.51
C ARG A 26 -11.54 12.13 -1.18
N LEU A 27 -12.71 11.94 -0.57
CA LEU A 27 -13.04 12.52 0.74
C LEU A 27 -12.11 11.97 1.83
N SER A 28 -11.97 10.65 1.93
CA SER A 28 -11.11 10.01 2.93
C SER A 28 -9.65 10.42 2.79
N GLU A 29 -9.14 10.60 1.57
CA GLU A 29 -7.76 11.04 1.35
C GLU A 29 -7.52 12.50 1.75
N ARG A 30 -8.53 13.36 1.59
CA ARG A 30 -8.49 14.74 2.09
C ARG A 30 -8.53 14.76 3.62
N ILE A 31 -9.38 13.94 4.23
CA ILE A 31 -9.48 13.82 5.69
C ILE A 31 -8.19 13.25 6.28
N ALA A 32 -7.62 12.19 5.70
CA ALA A 32 -6.37 11.59 6.17
C ALA A 32 -5.20 12.61 6.16
N ARG A 33 -5.07 13.39 5.09
CA ARG A 33 -4.08 14.48 5.02
C ARG A 33 -4.37 15.59 6.04
N PHE A 34 -5.64 15.87 6.30
CA PHE A 34 -6.03 16.91 7.26
C PHE A 34 -5.76 16.51 8.71
N LEU A 35 -6.16 15.31 9.13
CA LEU A 35 -5.94 14.79 10.49
C LEU A 35 -4.45 14.52 10.78
N GLY A 36 -3.67 14.11 9.79
CA GLY A 36 -2.23 13.84 9.96
C GLY A 36 -1.34 15.08 10.04
N THR A 37 -1.89 16.28 9.90
CA THR A 37 -1.12 17.53 9.86
C THR A 37 -1.15 18.24 11.23
N ALA A 38 0.00 18.72 11.71
CA ALA A 38 0.12 19.49 12.97
C ALA A 38 -0.80 20.73 13.05
N ARG A 39 -1.19 21.28 11.89
CA ARG A 39 -2.13 22.39 11.74
C ARG A 39 -3.52 22.09 12.33
N PHE A 40 -3.97 20.83 12.29
CA PHE A 40 -5.27 20.45 12.88
C PHE A 40 -5.27 20.63 14.40
N ILE A 41 -4.19 20.20 15.06
CA ILE A 41 -4.02 20.35 16.51
C ILE A 41 -4.01 21.83 16.89
N VAL A 42 -3.24 22.65 16.17
CA VAL A 42 -3.21 24.11 16.40
C VAL A 42 -4.59 24.73 16.26
N TYR A 43 -5.33 24.39 15.18
CA TYR A 43 -6.68 24.90 14.98
C TYR A 43 -7.62 24.49 16.12
N MET A 44 -7.59 23.22 16.55
CA MET A 44 -8.41 22.74 17.67
C MET A 44 -8.06 23.44 18.99
N THR A 45 -6.77 23.66 19.27
CA THR A 45 -6.33 24.41 20.46
C THR A 45 -6.82 25.86 20.42
N VAL A 46 -6.78 26.51 19.25
CA VAL A 46 -7.29 27.88 19.09
C VAL A 46 -8.79 27.93 19.31
N VAL A 47 -9.56 26.99 18.77
CA VAL A 47 -11.02 26.94 18.95
C VAL A 47 -11.38 26.75 20.43
N VAL A 48 -10.74 25.79 21.11
CA VAL A 48 -10.96 25.56 22.55
C VAL A 48 -10.55 26.77 23.37
N GLY A 49 -9.40 27.38 23.06
CA GLY A 49 -8.92 28.59 23.74
C GLY A 49 -9.86 29.78 23.55
N LEU A 50 -10.35 30.00 22.33
CA LEU A 50 -11.28 31.08 22.02
C LEU A 50 -12.64 30.87 22.70
N TRP A 51 -13.13 29.63 22.79
CA TRP A 51 -14.33 29.30 23.56
C TRP A 51 -14.15 29.61 25.04
N LEU A 52 -13.02 29.21 25.61
CA LEU A 52 -12.70 29.43 27.02
C LEU A 52 -12.61 30.93 27.34
N LEU A 53 -11.91 31.69 26.49
CA LEU A 53 -11.81 33.14 26.59
C LEU A 53 -13.19 33.80 26.49
N TRP A 54 -13.98 33.44 25.46
CA TRP A 54 -15.32 33.98 25.27
C TRP A 54 -16.21 33.74 26.49
N ASN A 55 -16.19 32.53 27.05
CA ASN A 55 -17.02 32.20 28.21
C ASN A 55 -16.57 32.90 29.51
N THR A 56 -15.26 33.11 29.66
CA THR A 56 -14.68 33.75 30.85
C THR A 56 -14.89 35.27 30.85
N PHE A 57 -14.82 35.90 29.68
CA PHE A 57 -14.95 37.37 29.54
C PHE A 57 -16.38 37.83 29.23
N ALA A 58 -17.29 36.93 28.85
CA ALA A 58 -18.68 37.30 28.61
C ALA A 58 -19.43 37.58 29.92
N PRO A 59 -20.18 38.70 30.03
CA PRO A 59 -21.00 39.00 31.22
C PRO A 59 -22.15 38.00 31.41
N TYR A 60 -22.57 37.33 30.34
CA TYR A 60 -23.44 36.15 30.39
C TYR A 60 -22.58 34.90 30.17
N GLN A 61 -22.30 34.16 31.24
CA GLN A 61 -21.58 32.90 31.20
C GLN A 61 -22.47 31.84 30.55
N PHE A 62 -22.31 31.64 29.24
CA PHE A 62 -23.09 30.69 28.46
C PHE A 62 -22.78 29.22 28.87
N ASP A 63 -21.58 28.96 29.41
CA ASP A 63 -21.14 27.64 29.87
C ASP A 63 -20.23 27.81 31.12
N PRO A 64 -20.82 27.97 32.33
CA PRO A 64 -20.08 28.11 33.57
C PRO A 64 -19.16 26.91 33.84
N TYR A 65 -18.11 27.12 34.64
CA TYR A 65 -17.23 26.04 35.08
C TYR A 65 -18.06 24.90 35.68
N PRO A 66 -18.02 23.65 35.15
CA PRO A 66 -16.90 22.99 34.47
C PRO A 66 -16.95 22.88 32.93
N PHE A 67 -17.65 23.78 32.22
CA PHE A 67 -17.78 23.78 30.75
C PHE A 67 -18.45 22.52 30.18
N ILE A 68 -19.70 22.28 30.58
CA ILE A 68 -20.45 21.07 30.22
C ILE A 68 -20.75 21.02 28.72
N PHE A 69 -21.05 22.17 28.09
CA PHE A 69 -21.36 22.20 26.66
C PHE A 69 -20.13 21.88 25.81
N LEU A 70 -18.98 22.44 26.16
CA LEU A 70 -17.72 22.13 25.47
C LEU A 70 -17.38 20.64 25.61
N THR A 71 -17.57 20.08 26.81
CA THR A 71 -17.33 18.66 27.07
C THR A 71 -18.28 17.75 26.27
N LEU A 72 -19.56 18.10 26.21
CA LEU A 72 -20.55 17.37 25.41
C LEU A 72 -20.20 17.43 23.92
N MET A 73 -19.81 18.59 23.42
CA MET A 73 -19.43 18.76 22.02
C MET A 73 -18.17 17.95 21.67
N LEU A 74 -17.14 17.98 22.51
CA LEU A 74 -15.92 17.19 22.30
C LEU A 74 -16.16 15.68 22.39
N SER A 75 -17.01 15.22 23.30
CA SER A 75 -17.36 13.80 23.39
C SER A 75 -18.14 13.32 22.17
N LEU A 76 -19.08 14.12 21.66
CA LEU A 76 -19.77 13.85 20.39
C LEU A 76 -18.80 13.84 19.21
N GLN A 77 -17.87 14.80 19.15
CA GLN A 77 -16.84 14.86 18.11
C GLN A 77 -16.00 13.58 18.09
N ALA A 78 -15.54 13.10 19.25
CA ALA A 78 -14.79 11.86 19.35
C ALA A 78 -15.62 10.65 18.91
N SER A 79 -16.89 10.60 19.30
CA SER A 79 -17.81 9.51 18.94
C SER A 79 -18.04 9.40 17.43
N TYR A 80 -18.18 10.51 16.71
CA TYR A 80 -18.33 10.49 15.25
C TYR A 80 -16.99 10.34 14.50
N ALA A 81 -15.87 10.77 15.11
CA ALA A 81 -14.55 10.57 14.53
C ALA A 81 -14.17 9.08 14.45
N ALA A 82 -14.49 8.28 15.47
CA ALA A 82 -14.16 6.85 15.53
C ALA A 82 -14.66 6.04 14.30
N PRO A 83 -15.94 6.05 13.91
CA PRO A 83 -16.40 5.30 12.73
C PRO A 83 -15.80 5.86 11.44
N LEU A 84 -15.59 7.18 11.34
CA LEU A 84 -14.97 7.78 10.16
C LEU A 84 -13.51 7.32 10.00
N ILE A 85 -12.77 7.26 11.11
CA ILE A 85 -11.40 6.74 11.15
C ILE A 85 -11.41 5.25 10.77
N LEU A 86 -12.34 4.45 11.30
CA LEU A 86 -12.46 3.03 10.94
C LEU A 86 -12.72 2.81 9.44
N LEU A 87 -13.57 3.63 8.82
CA LEU A 87 -13.78 3.55 7.37
C LEU A 87 -12.53 3.96 6.58
N ALA A 88 -11.81 4.98 7.04
CA ALA A 88 -10.54 5.37 6.44
C ALA A 88 -9.48 4.26 6.57
N GLN A 89 -9.45 3.58 7.71
CA GLN A 89 -8.55 2.45 7.99
C GLN A 89 -8.89 1.22 7.14
N ASN A 90 -10.16 0.82 7.03
CA ASN A 90 -10.56 -0.31 6.18
C ASN A 90 -10.08 -0.11 4.73
N ARG A 91 -10.21 1.11 4.21
CA ARG A 91 -9.74 1.43 2.86
C ARG A 91 -8.22 1.44 2.73
N GLN A 92 -7.49 1.87 3.77
CA GLN A 92 -6.03 1.75 3.79
C GLN A 92 -5.63 0.27 3.77
N ALA A 93 -6.24 -0.55 4.62
CA ALA A 93 -5.99 -2.00 4.67
C ALA A 93 -6.29 -2.71 3.33
N ASP A 94 -7.35 -2.31 2.62
CA ASP A 94 -7.66 -2.84 1.29
C ASP A 94 -6.56 -2.50 0.25
N ARG A 95 -6.05 -1.26 0.26
CA ARG A 95 -4.92 -0.86 -0.61
C ARG A 95 -3.64 -1.60 -0.23
N ASP A 96 -3.34 -1.66 1.06
CA ASP A 96 -2.14 -2.34 1.58
C ASP A 96 -2.15 -3.82 1.23
N ARG A 97 -3.33 -4.45 1.24
CA ARG A 97 -3.49 -5.84 0.79
C ARG A 97 -3.18 -6.00 -0.70
N VAL A 98 -3.72 -5.14 -1.56
CA VAL A 98 -3.43 -5.21 -3.00
C VAL A 98 -1.94 -4.97 -3.28
N GLN A 99 -1.34 -4.00 -2.60
CA GLN A 99 0.10 -3.74 -2.71
C GLN A 99 0.92 -4.97 -2.28
N TYR A 100 0.55 -5.59 -1.16
CA TYR A 100 1.22 -6.79 -0.67
C TYR A 100 1.12 -7.98 -1.65
N GLU A 101 -0.04 -8.18 -2.27
CA GLU A 101 -0.21 -9.22 -3.30
C GLU A 101 0.67 -8.94 -4.54
N GLN A 102 0.80 -7.68 -4.96
CA GLN A 102 1.68 -7.28 -6.07
C GLN A 102 3.18 -7.46 -5.72
N ASP A 103 3.57 -7.07 -4.52
CA ASP A 103 4.95 -7.22 -4.03
C ASP A 103 5.32 -8.71 -3.97
N ARG A 104 4.39 -9.57 -3.55
CA ARG A 104 4.58 -11.03 -3.57
C ARG A 104 4.79 -11.57 -4.98
N MET A 105 3.94 -11.21 -5.94
CA MET A 105 4.12 -11.63 -7.33
C MET A 105 5.46 -11.15 -7.91
N THR A 106 5.87 -9.93 -7.56
CA THR A 106 7.16 -9.38 -7.99
C THR A 106 8.33 -10.14 -7.37
N ALA A 107 8.24 -10.47 -6.07
CA ALA A 107 9.25 -11.26 -5.38
C ALA A 107 9.41 -12.66 -5.98
N GLU A 108 8.30 -13.34 -6.30
CA GLU A 108 8.32 -14.65 -6.96
C GLU A 108 8.98 -14.58 -8.35
N ARG A 109 8.68 -13.55 -9.14
CA ARG A 109 9.34 -13.33 -10.45
C ARG A 109 10.83 -13.05 -10.30
N ASN A 110 11.22 -12.19 -9.37
CA ASN A 110 12.62 -11.88 -9.10
C ASN A 110 13.39 -13.14 -8.66
N GLN A 111 12.77 -13.98 -7.83
CA GLN A 111 13.38 -15.25 -7.41
C GLN A 111 13.61 -16.18 -8.62
N ALA A 112 12.63 -16.31 -9.52
CA ALA A 112 12.75 -17.11 -10.74
C ALA A 112 13.84 -16.55 -11.68
N GLU A 113 13.92 -15.24 -11.83
CA GLU A 113 14.95 -14.57 -12.64
C GLU A 113 16.35 -14.78 -12.07
N ILE A 114 16.52 -14.66 -10.74
CA ILE A 114 17.79 -14.95 -10.07
C ILE A 114 18.18 -16.42 -10.24
N GLU A 115 17.23 -17.35 -10.12
CA GLU A 115 17.50 -18.77 -10.31
C GLU A 115 17.91 -19.08 -11.76
N TYR A 116 17.28 -18.43 -12.74
CA TYR A 116 17.66 -18.51 -14.15
C TYR A 116 19.08 -17.98 -14.37
N LEU A 117 19.36 -16.76 -13.91
CA LEU A 117 20.69 -16.14 -14.01
C LEU A 117 21.76 -17.00 -13.32
N THR A 118 21.45 -17.61 -12.18
CA THR A 118 22.39 -18.48 -11.46
C THR A 118 22.72 -19.73 -12.27
N ARG A 119 21.72 -20.35 -12.91
CA ARG A 119 21.94 -21.49 -13.81
C ARG A 119 22.75 -21.09 -15.04
N GLU A 120 22.48 -19.92 -15.60
CA GLU A 120 23.20 -19.42 -16.76
C GLU A 120 24.66 -19.04 -16.44
N ILE A 121 24.92 -18.49 -15.26
CA ILE A 121 26.29 -18.25 -14.78
C ILE A 121 27.01 -19.59 -14.54
N ALA A 122 26.32 -20.60 -14.00
CA ALA A 122 26.90 -21.91 -13.80
C ALA A 122 27.26 -22.60 -15.13
N SER A 123 26.37 -22.54 -16.14
CA SER A 123 26.64 -23.07 -17.48
C SER A 123 27.79 -22.32 -18.17
N LEU A 124 27.81 -20.98 -18.08
CA LEU A 124 28.90 -20.15 -18.59
C LEU A 124 30.23 -20.50 -17.91
N ARG A 125 30.24 -20.70 -16.60
CA ARG A 125 31.44 -21.09 -15.85
C ARG A 125 31.97 -22.46 -16.29
N LEU A 126 31.10 -23.43 -16.56
CA LEU A 126 31.50 -24.75 -17.06
C LEU A 126 32.09 -24.63 -18.47
N ALA A 127 31.42 -23.90 -19.37
CA ALA A 127 31.91 -23.67 -20.74
C ALA A 127 33.27 -22.96 -20.76
N LEU A 128 33.45 -21.93 -19.92
CA LEU A 128 34.74 -21.26 -19.76
C LEU A 128 35.79 -22.18 -19.12
N GLY A 129 35.40 -23.05 -18.20
CA GLY A 129 36.29 -24.05 -17.61
C GLY A 129 36.86 -25.03 -18.64
N GLU A 130 36.06 -25.45 -19.62
CA GLU A 130 36.50 -26.32 -20.71
C GLU A 130 37.46 -25.61 -21.67
N VAL A 131 37.15 -24.38 -22.10
CA VAL A 131 37.97 -23.60 -23.04
C VAL A 131 39.25 -23.04 -22.41
N ALA A 132 39.23 -22.71 -21.12
CA ALA A 132 40.39 -22.21 -20.38
C ALA A 132 41.21 -23.34 -19.73
N THR A 133 41.06 -24.59 -20.16
CA THR A 133 41.90 -25.68 -19.66
C THR A 133 43.35 -25.36 -20.02
N ARG A 134 44.25 -25.41 -19.03
CA ARG A 134 45.68 -25.10 -19.17
C ARG A 134 46.32 -25.78 -20.38
N ASP A 135 45.87 -26.99 -20.71
CA ASP A 135 46.37 -27.76 -21.84
C ASP A 135 45.94 -27.22 -23.22
N TYR A 136 44.77 -26.58 -23.34
CA TYR A 136 44.34 -25.90 -24.56
C TYR A 136 45.13 -24.61 -24.79
N ILE A 137 45.27 -23.78 -23.74
CA ILE A 137 46.09 -22.56 -23.82
C ILE A 137 47.56 -22.92 -24.09
N ARG A 138 48.07 -23.97 -23.47
CA ARG A 138 49.43 -24.47 -23.70
C ARG A 138 49.60 -25.00 -25.13
N SER A 139 48.64 -25.79 -25.63
CA SER A 139 48.74 -26.34 -26.99
C SER A 139 48.63 -25.26 -28.06
N GLU A 140 47.81 -24.23 -27.86
CA GLU A 140 47.76 -23.11 -28.80
C GLU A 140 48.97 -22.17 -28.70
N LEU A 141 49.53 -21.95 -27.50
CA LEU A 141 50.81 -21.26 -27.37
C LEU A 141 51.95 -22.03 -28.05
N GLN A 142 51.97 -23.37 -27.94
CA GLN A 142 52.95 -24.21 -28.63
C GLN A 142 52.76 -24.21 -30.14
N ARG A 143 51.52 -24.30 -30.64
CA ARG A 143 51.24 -24.15 -32.07
C ARG A 143 51.72 -22.81 -32.62
N LEU A 144 51.39 -21.70 -31.96
CA LEU A 144 51.86 -20.37 -32.36
C LEU A 144 53.39 -20.26 -32.31
N HIS A 145 54.02 -20.87 -31.31
CA HIS A 145 55.48 -20.94 -31.24
C HIS A 145 56.07 -21.72 -32.42
N ASP A 146 55.56 -22.91 -32.72
CA ASP A 146 56.05 -23.76 -33.81
C ASP A 146 55.85 -23.10 -35.18
N ASP A 147 54.72 -22.42 -35.40
CA ASP A 147 54.39 -21.71 -36.64
C ASP A 147 55.31 -20.49 -36.85
N LEU A 148 55.61 -19.74 -35.79
CA LEU A 148 56.58 -18.63 -35.82
C LEU A 148 58.03 -19.11 -35.95
N THR A 149 58.36 -20.30 -35.45
CA THR A 149 59.72 -20.86 -35.45
C THR A 149 60.01 -21.68 -36.72
N GLY A 150 58.99 -21.94 -37.56
CA GLY A 150 59.16 -22.29 -38.98
C GLY A 150 60.06 -23.49 -39.24
N ARG A 151 59.85 -24.59 -38.52
CA ARG A 151 60.60 -25.83 -38.77
C ARG A 151 59.66 -26.96 -39.22
N PRO A 152 59.55 -27.21 -40.55
CA PRO A 152 58.86 -28.39 -41.04
C PRO A 152 59.65 -29.66 -40.67
N ALA A 153 58.96 -30.54 -39.95
CA ALA A 153 59.18 -31.97 -39.65
C ALA A 153 60.60 -32.43 -39.28
#